data_AF-A0A1C5ETD1-F1
#
_entry.id   AF-A0A1C5ETD1-F1
#
_cell.length_a   1.000
_cell.length_b   1.000
_cell.length_c   1.000
_cell.angle_alpha   90.00
_cell.angle_beta   90.00
_cell.angle_gamma   90.00
#
_symmetry.space_group_name_H-M   'P 1'
#
loop_
_entity.id
_entity.type
_entity.pdbx_description
1 polymer ?
#
loop_
_entity_poly.entity_id
_entity_poly.type
_entity_poly.pdbx_seq_one_letter_code
_entity_poly.pdbx_strand_id
1 'polypeptide(L)'
;MRPTRAALTVAATALVPALLLTAPAFAAGAPAAATESVAAAAKDGSTTPVDDMSDDDVRVAVFRILADAQRNNDKAVVREANAALDDGSADTLRAFLKTGYRLARAEDDRVAVFRILADPATGAALRAAAEKALDDGTPEALRAFLEHGRRDAGA
;
A
#
# COMPACT_ATOMS: atom_id res chain seq x y z
N MET A 1 45.16 15.86 -19.42
CA MET A 1 44.57 16.21 -20.73
C MET A 1 43.10 16.58 -20.50
N ARG A 2 42.65 17.72 -20.99
CA ARG A 2 41.27 18.22 -20.84
C ARG A 2 40.54 18.06 -22.18
N PRO A 3 39.38 17.40 -22.26
CA PRO A 3 38.51 17.51 -23.42
C PRO A 3 37.53 18.70 -23.30
N THR A 4 37.41 19.38 -24.43
CA THR A 4 36.78 20.66 -24.74
C THR A 4 35.25 20.56 -24.83
N ARG A 5 34.58 21.67 -24.50
CA ARG A 5 33.14 21.92 -24.69
C ARG A 5 32.77 22.00 -26.19
N ALA A 6 31.58 21.53 -26.55
CA ALA A 6 30.82 22.01 -27.70
C ALA A 6 29.31 21.97 -27.37
N ALA A 7 28.61 23.02 -27.75
CA ALA A 7 27.23 23.36 -27.43
C ALA A 7 26.29 23.07 -28.61
N LEU A 8 24.98 22.91 -28.36
CA LEU A 8 23.94 23.50 -29.23
C LEU A 8 22.57 23.56 -28.51
N THR A 9 22.01 24.76 -28.47
CA THR A 9 20.64 25.10 -28.05
C THR A 9 19.68 25.06 -29.23
N VAL A 10 18.47 24.53 -29.07
CA VAL A 10 17.27 24.98 -29.81
C VAL A 10 16.08 24.95 -28.87
N ALA A 11 15.48 26.12 -28.65
CA ALA A 11 14.15 26.31 -28.10
C ALA A 11 13.16 26.50 -29.26
N ALA A 12 11.97 25.91 -29.17
CA ALA A 12 10.84 26.31 -30.02
C ALA A 12 9.50 26.01 -29.30
N THR A 13 8.78 27.09 -29.03
CA THR A 13 7.43 27.22 -28.46
C THR A 13 6.35 26.95 -29.50
N ALA A 14 5.24 26.29 -29.13
CA ALA A 14 3.89 26.51 -29.69
C ALA A 14 2.85 25.75 -28.82
N LEU A 15 1.95 26.43 -28.10
CA LEU A 15 0.65 26.94 -28.55
C LEU A 15 -0.47 25.89 -28.42
N VAL A 16 -1.30 26.05 -27.39
CA VAL A 16 -2.56 25.32 -27.14
C VAL A 16 -3.67 25.88 -28.05
N PRO A 17 -4.61 25.02 -28.50
CA PRO A 17 -6.01 25.45 -28.47
C PRO A 17 -6.95 24.38 -27.89
N ALA A 18 -7.86 24.87 -27.07
CA ALA A 18 -9.03 24.15 -26.55
C ALA A 18 -10.06 23.87 -27.66
N LEU A 19 -10.70 22.70 -27.61
CA LEU A 19 -11.91 22.39 -28.38
C LEU A 19 -13.02 21.91 -27.42
N LEU A 20 -14.18 22.55 -27.57
CA LEU A 20 -15.40 22.44 -26.77
C LEU A 20 -16.32 21.29 -27.23
N LEU A 21 -16.75 20.48 -26.25
CA LEU A 21 -18.04 19.80 -26.00
C LEU A 21 -19.11 19.64 -27.12
N THR A 22 -19.42 18.39 -27.50
CA THR A 22 -20.77 17.87 -27.88
C THR A 22 -20.85 16.33 -27.70
N ALA A 23 -21.84 15.82 -26.96
CA ALA A 23 -22.17 14.38 -26.78
C ALA A 23 -23.38 13.95 -27.68
N PRO A 24 -23.92 12.70 -27.69
CA PRO A 24 -23.46 11.37 -27.21
C PRO A 24 -23.57 10.25 -28.28
N ALA A 25 -22.91 9.10 -28.11
CA ALA A 25 -23.33 7.81 -28.71
C ALA A 25 -22.64 6.61 -28.03
N PHE A 26 -23.43 5.65 -27.57
CA PHE A 26 -23.02 4.44 -26.86
C PHE A 26 -23.05 3.24 -27.82
N ALA A 27 -21.94 2.53 -28.02
CA ALA A 27 -21.88 1.09 -28.32
C ALA A 27 -20.43 0.59 -28.54
N ALA A 28 -20.05 -0.38 -27.70
CA ALA A 28 -19.05 -1.44 -27.93
C ALA A 28 -17.56 -1.07 -28.14
N GLY A 29 -16.74 -1.46 -27.15
CA GLY A 29 -15.30 -1.67 -27.33
C GLY A 29 -14.50 -1.39 -26.06
N ALA A 30 -14.12 -2.43 -25.32
CA ALA A 30 -13.13 -2.36 -24.25
C ALA A 30 -11.83 -1.69 -24.75
N PRO A 31 -11.16 -0.90 -23.88
CA PRO A 31 -10.18 -1.48 -22.98
C PRO A 31 -10.29 -0.96 -21.53
N ALA A 32 -9.77 -1.78 -20.63
CA ALA A 32 -9.60 -1.48 -19.22
C ALA A 32 -8.86 -0.14 -19.02
N ALA A 33 -9.60 0.89 -18.62
CA ALA A 33 -9.04 2.10 -18.07
C ALA A 33 -8.64 1.79 -16.62
N ALA A 34 -7.34 1.94 -16.34
CA ALA A 34 -6.81 1.97 -15.00
C ALA A 34 -7.52 3.09 -14.22
N THR A 35 -8.39 2.68 -13.30
CA THR A 35 -8.83 3.54 -12.21
C THR A 35 -7.63 3.71 -11.29
N GLU A 36 -6.82 4.74 -11.53
CA GLU A 36 -5.97 5.30 -10.48
C GLU A 36 -6.90 5.87 -9.42
N SER A 37 -7.33 5.00 -8.52
CA SER A 37 -7.87 5.39 -7.22
C SER A 37 -6.73 6.11 -6.52
N VAL A 38 -6.78 7.44 -6.54
CA VAL A 38 -5.96 8.29 -5.68
C VAL A 38 -6.42 7.98 -4.25
N ALA A 39 -5.82 6.94 -3.69
CA ALA A 39 -6.01 6.57 -2.30
C ALA A 39 -5.58 7.76 -1.46
N ALA A 40 -6.58 8.41 -0.87
CA ALA A 40 -6.40 9.43 0.13
C ALA A 40 -5.38 8.91 1.15
N ALA A 41 -4.27 9.65 1.27
CA ALA A 41 -3.22 9.38 2.22
C ALA A 41 -3.80 9.47 3.64
N ALA A 42 -4.29 8.34 4.15
CA ALA A 42 -4.48 8.14 5.57
C ALA A 42 -3.08 8.19 6.19
N LYS A 43 -2.85 9.25 6.98
CA LYS A 43 -1.60 9.50 7.68
C LYS A 43 -1.34 8.37 8.66
N ASP A 44 -0.48 7.42 8.28
CA ASP A 44 0.07 6.47 9.23
C ASP A 44 0.98 7.23 10.21
N GLY A 45 0.79 6.96 11.49
CA GLY A 45 1.16 7.81 12.62
C GLY A 45 2.65 7.81 12.97
N SER A 46 3.52 8.26 12.06
CA SER A 46 4.87 8.72 12.41
C SER A 46 4.86 10.24 12.48
N THR A 47 5.08 10.80 13.66
CA THR A 47 5.20 12.25 13.91
C THR A 47 6.41 12.89 13.21
N THR A 48 7.24 12.08 12.55
CA THR A 48 8.29 12.48 11.60
C THR A 48 8.02 11.82 10.24
N PRO A 49 7.92 12.58 9.14
CA PRO A 49 7.87 12.02 7.80
C PRO A 49 9.07 11.10 7.52
N VAL A 50 8.85 9.97 6.84
CA VAL A 50 9.92 8.99 6.50
C VAL A 50 11.10 9.64 5.75
N ASP A 51 10.84 10.71 5.01
CA ASP A 51 11.85 11.48 4.28
C ASP A 51 12.81 12.25 5.19
N ASP A 52 12.36 12.66 6.38
CA ASP A 52 13.16 13.43 7.34
C ASP A 52 13.98 12.53 8.28
N MET A 53 13.75 11.21 8.23
CA MET A 53 14.48 10.25 9.04
C MET A 53 15.90 10.04 8.53
N SER A 54 16.86 9.95 9.46
CA SER A 54 18.23 9.52 9.11
C SER A 54 18.22 8.09 8.55
N ASP A 55 19.21 7.74 7.73
CA ASP A 55 19.29 6.40 7.14
C ASP A 55 19.37 5.30 8.22
N ASP A 56 20.03 5.58 9.34
CA ASP A 56 20.09 4.67 10.48
C ASP A 56 18.73 4.52 11.19
N ASP A 57 17.98 5.61 11.37
CA ASP A 57 16.64 5.56 11.94
C ASP A 57 15.67 4.77 11.06
N VAL A 58 15.77 4.95 9.74
CA VAL A 58 15.00 4.18 8.75
C VAL A 58 15.29 2.69 8.89
N ARG A 59 16.57 2.30 8.95
CA ARG A 59 16.97 0.90 9.12
C ARG A 59 16.46 0.33 10.45
N VAL A 60 16.59 1.09 11.54
CA VAL A 60 16.06 0.68 12.86
C VAL A 60 14.55 0.52 12.84
N ALA A 61 13.81 1.41 12.17
CA ALA A 61 12.36 1.29 12.03
C ALA A 61 11.96 -0.01 11.29
N VAL A 62 12.65 -0.35 10.20
CA VAL A 62 12.40 -1.61 9.47
C VAL A 62 12.71 -2.83 10.34
N PHE A 63 13.81 -2.83 11.11
CA PHE A 63 14.12 -3.93 12.03
C PHE A 63 13.07 -4.09 13.14
N ARG A 64 12.53 -2.98 13.67
CA ARG A 64 11.43 -3.03 14.66
C ARG A 64 10.18 -3.68 14.06
N ILE A 65 9.79 -3.23 12.87
CA ILE A 65 8.66 -3.82 12.12
C ILE A 65 8.88 -5.31 11.89
N LEU A 66 10.08 -5.71 11.45
CA LEU A 66 10.42 -7.12 11.24
C LEU A 66 10.27 -7.94 12.52
N ALA A 67 10.79 -7.43 13.65
CA ALA A 67 10.70 -8.13 14.93
C ALA A 67 9.25 -8.29 15.41
N ASP A 68 8.41 -7.28 15.24
CA ASP A 68 6.97 -7.36 15.53
C ASP A 68 6.27 -8.37 14.62
N ALA A 69 6.53 -8.30 13.32
CA ALA A 69 5.94 -9.19 12.32
C ALA A 69 6.29 -10.67 12.58
N GLN A 70 7.53 -10.96 12.98
CA GLN A 70 7.96 -12.30 13.34
C GLN A 70 7.19 -12.84 14.57
N ARG A 71 6.96 -12.01 15.58
CA ARG A 71 6.16 -12.39 16.77
C ARG A 71 4.72 -12.70 16.39
N ASN A 72 4.14 -11.92 15.48
CA ASN A 72 2.76 -12.07 15.03
C ASN A 72 2.57 -13.14 13.95
N ASN A 73 3.66 -13.70 13.42
CA ASN A 73 3.65 -14.58 12.24
C ASN A 73 3.09 -13.92 10.96
N ASP A 74 3.31 -12.62 10.80
CA ASP A 74 2.94 -11.82 9.63
C ASP A 74 3.92 -12.12 8.47
N LYS A 75 3.57 -13.08 7.61
CA LYS A 75 4.50 -13.67 6.63
C LYS A 75 4.82 -12.71 5.49
N ALA A 76 3.86 -11.94 5.03
CA ALA A 76 4.09 -10.97 3.96
C ALA A 76 4.97 -9.82 4.47
N VAL A 77 4.70 -9.28 5.67
CA VAL A 77 5.54 -8.24 6.26
C VAL A 77 6.97 -8.73 6.49
N VAL A 78 7.14 -9.95 7.02
CA VAL A 78 8.48 -10.55 7.20
C VAL A 78 9.21 -10.67 5.85
N ARG A 79 8.53 -11.12 4.81
CA ARG A 79 9.10 -11.27 3.47
C ARG A 79 9.57 -9.94 2.89
N GLU A 80 8.69 -8.95 2.85
CA GLU A 80 8.99 -7.63 2.26
C GLU A 80 10.02 -6.84 3.08
N ALA A 81 9.98 -6.94 4.42
CA ALA A 81 10.97 -6.30 5.28
C ALA A 81 12.37 -6.89 5.09
N ASN A 82 12.48 -8.23 4.99
CA ASN A 82 13.78 -8.85 4.70
C ASN A 82 14.28 -8.48 3.31
N ALA A 83 13.42 -8.46 2.29
CA ALA A 83 13.82 -8.03 0.94
C ALA A 83 14.37 -6.59 0.93
N ALA A 84 13.76 -5.68 1.68
CA ALA A 84 14.26 -4.31 1.81
C ALA A 84 15.59 -4.22 2.58
N LEU A 85 15.77 -5.04 3.61
CA LEU A 85 17.01 -5.11 4.40
C LEU A 85 18.16 -5.75 3.62
N ASP A 86 17.87 -6.75 2.78
CA ASP A 86 18.85 -7.46 1.95
C ASP A 86 19.40 -6.56 0.83
N ASP A 87 18.56 -5.69 0.25
CA ASP A 87 19.00 -4.63 -0.66
C ASP A 87 19.86 -3.59 0.06
N GLY A 88 19.48 -3.23 1.30
CA GLY A 88 20.28 -2.43 2.22
C GLY A 88 20.37 -0.94 1.88
N SER A 89 19.81 -0.49 0.76
CA SER A 89 19.79 0.93 0.39
C SER A 89 18.75 1.72 1.19
N ALA A 90 19.08 2.97 1.52
CA ALA A 90 18.17 3.84 2.26
C ALA A 90 16.87 4.11 1.49
N ASP A 91 16.94 4.20 0.16
CA ASP A 91 15.78 4.44 -0.70
C ASP A 91 14.81 3.25 -0.69
N THR A 92 15.32 2.01 -0.77
CA THR A 92 14.48 0.80 -0.67
C THR A 92 13.82 0.70 0.71
N LEU A 93 14.58 0.98 1.78
CA LEU A 93 14.02 0.95 3.14
C LEU A 93 12.94 2.04 3.33
N ARG A 94 13.15 3.26 2.81
CA ARG A 94 12.14 4.33 2.83
C ARG A 94 10.92 3.94 2.00
N ALA A 95 11.10 3.36 0.82
CA ALA A 95 10.00 2.91 -0.03
C ALA A 95 9.15 1.82 0.66
N PHE A 96 9.82 0.89 1.36
CA PHE A 96 9.14 -0.09 2.21
C PHE A 96 8.32 0.61 3.30
N LEU A 97 8.90 1.54 4.07
CA LEU A 97 8.17 2.23 5.13
C LEU A 97 6.98 3.06 4.61
N LYS A 98 7.10 3.69 3.44
CA LYS A 98 6.03 4.52 2.86
C LYS A 98 4.88 3.70 2.29
N THR A 99 5.20 2.61 1.61
CA THR A 99 4.21 1.90 0.77
C THR A 99 4.26 0.40 0.99
N GLY A 100 5.45 -0.21 0.95
CA GLY A 100 5.61 -1.66 1.01
C GLY A 100 5.02 -2.28 2.28
N TYR A 101 5.21 -1.63 3.42
CA TYR A 101 4.72 -2.10 4.71
C TYR A 101 3.19 -2.19 4.75
N ARG A 102 2.49 -1.16 4.26
CA ARG A 102 1.02 -1.13 4.24
C ARG A 102 0.46 -2.24 3.35
N LEU A 103 1.07 -2.47 2.19
CA LEU A 103 0.65 -3.53 1.26
C LEU A 103 0.89 -4.92 1.84
N ALA A 104 2.06 -5.14 2.43
CA ALA A 104 2.40 -6.41 3.07
C ALA A 104 1.46 -6.70 4.25
N ARG A 105 1.20 -5.69 5.08
CA ARG A 105 0.24 -5.81 6.19
C ARG A 105 -1.17 -6.14 5.70
N ALA A 106 -1.62 -5.54 4.61
CA ALA A 106 -2.93 -5.85 4.02
C ALA A 106 -3.02 -7.29 3.47
N GLU A 107 -1.93 -7.85 2.96
CA GLU A 107 -1.85 -9.28 2.61
C GLU A 107 -2.01 -10.15 3.87
N ASP A 108 -1.25 -9.88 4.92
CA ASP A 108 -1.34 -10.61 6.18
C ASP A 108 -2.72 -10.48 6.84
N ASP A 109 -3.32 -9.30 6.81
CA ASP A 109 -4.66 -9.02 7.32
C ASP A 109 -5.71 -9.86 6.55
N ARG A 110 -5.66 -9.90 5.21
CA ARG A 110 -6.56 -10.76 4.42
C ARG A 110 -6.44 -12.23 4.81
N VAL A 111 -5.21 -12.72 4.97
CA VAL A 111 -4.99 -14.11 5.38
C VAL A 111 -5.56 -14.34 6.78
N ALA A 112 -5.39 -13.40 7.71
CA ALA A 112 -5.99 -13.49 9.04
C ALA A 112 -7.53 -13.55 8.99
N VAL A 113 -8.18 -12.78 8.11
CA VAL A 113 -9.63 -12.85 7.89
C VAL A 113 -10.05 -14.19 7.30
N PHE A 114 -9.34 -14.72 6.30
CA PHE A 114 -9.62 -16.05 5.77
C PHE A 114 -9.45 -17.17 6.80
N ARG A 115 -8.47 -17.06 7.70
CA ARG A 115 -8.31 -18.01 8.80
C ARG A 115 -9.51 -18.01 9.74
N ILE A 116 -10.09 -16.84 10.03
CA ILE A 116 -11.33 -16.74 10.82
C ILE A 116 -12.48 -17.44 10.09
N LEU A 117 -12.64 -17.21 8.79
CA LEU A 117 -13.69 -17.87 7.99
C LEU A 117 -13.54 -19.39 7.91
N ALA A 118 -12.29 -19.87 7.89
CA ALA A 118 -11.97 -21.29 7.86
C ALA A 118 -12.21 -22.00 9.21
N ASP A 119 -12.30 -21.26 10.32
CA ASP A 119 -12.61 -21.83 11.63
C ASP A 119 -14.10 -22.23 11.69
N PRO A 120 -14.41 -23.53 11.90
CA PRO A 120 -15.79 -23.98 12.01
C PRO A 120 -16.53 -23.41 13.23
N ALA A 121 -15.82 -22.95 14.27
CA ALA A 121 -16.40 -22.30 15.44
C ALA A 121 -16.85 -20.85 15.18
N THR A 122 -16.52 -20.28 14.01
CA THR A 122 -16.93 -18.92 13.66
C THR A 122 -18.45 -18.83 13.49
N GLY A 123 -19.07 -18.03 14.36
CA GLY A 123 -20.51 -17.74 14.36
C GLY A 123 -20.97 -16.98 13.12
N ALA A 124 -22.28 -17.03 12.83
CA ALA A 124 -22.85 -16.45 11.61
C ALA A 124 -22.61 -14.94 11.48
N ALA A 125 -22.73 -14.19 12.58
CA ALA A 125 -22.48 -12.74 12.58
C ALA A 125 -21.01 -12.40 12.27
N LEU A 126 -20.07 -13.12 12.89
CA LEU A 126 -18.64 -12.93 12.64
C LEU A 126 -18.27 -13.28 11.21
N ARG A 127 -18.85 -14.36 10.66
CA ARG A 127 -18.68 -14.78 9.27
C ARG A 127 -19.14 -13.71 8.29
N ALA A 128 -20.36 -13.18 8.47
CA ALA A 128 -20.89 -12.13 7.60
C ALA A 128 -20.06 -10.84 7.64
N ALA A 129 -19.54 -10.46 8.83
CA ALA A 129 -18.66 -9.31 8.98
C ALA A 129 -17.29 -9.53 8.29
N ALA A 130 -16.74 -10.75 8.39
CA ALA A 130 -15.49 -11.12 7.72
C ALA A 130 -15.64 -11.10 6.19
N GLU A 131 -16.73 -11.66 5.66
CA GLU A 131 -17.05 -11.64 4.23
C GLU A 131 -17.17 -10.19 3.72
N LYS A 132 -17.91 -9.34 4.44
CA LYS A 132 -18.04 -7.92 4.11
C LYS A 132 -16.68 -7.20 4.06
N ALA A 133 -15.77 -7.49 4.99
CA ALA A 133 -14.44 -6.89 5.00
C ALA A 133 -13.59 -7.35 3.80
N LEU A 134 -13.72 -8.61 3.39
CA LEU A 134 -13.05 -9.14 2.20
C LEU A 134 -13.62 -8.58 0.89
N ASP A 135 -14.93 -8.38 0.82
CA ASP A 135 -15.62 -7.80 -0.34
C ASP A 135 -15.22 -6.34 -0.57
N ASP A 136 -15.04 -5.57 0.52
CA ASP A 136 -14.49 -4.21 0.46
C ASP A 136 -13.03 -4.25 0.01
N GLY A 137 -12.24 -5.17 0.58
CA GLY A 137 -10.87 -5.47 0.15
C GLY A 137 -9.85 -4.38 0.46
N THR A 138 -10.27 -3.27 1.07
CA THR A 138 -9.36 -2.21 1.50
C THR A 138 -8.57 -2.62 2.75
N PRO A 139 -7.28 -2.21 2.87
CA PRO A 139 -6.50 -2.42 4.09
C PRO A 139 -7.23 -1.92 5.35
N GLU A 140 -7.92 -0.79 5.23
CA GLU A 140 -8.62 -0.14 6.32
C GLU A 140 -9.84 -0.95 6.79
N ALA A 141 -10.63 -1.51 5.86
CA ALA A 141 -11.77 -2.38 6.21
C ALA A 141 -11.34 -3.68 6.89
N LEU A 142 -10.29 -4.32 6.37
CA LEU A 142 -9.72 -5.54 6.95
C LEU A 142 -9.19 -5.29 8.36
N ARG A 143 -8.49 -4.16 8.55
CA ARG A 143 -7.95 -3.75 9.85
C ARG A 143 -9.07 -3.49 10.86
N ALA A 144 -10.08 -2.71 10.47
CA ALA A 144 -11.22 -2.40 11.32
C ALA A 144 -11.94 -3.68 11.76
N PHE A 145 -12.12 -4.64 10.85
CA PHE A 145 -12.71 -5.94 11.16
C PHE A 145 -11.85 -6.75 12.14
N LEU A 146 -10.53 -6.84 11.92
CA LEU A 146 -9.64 -7.60 12.81
C LEU A 146 -9.54 -6.97 14.21
N GLU A 147 -9.60 -5.65 14.31
CA GLU A 147 -9.52 -4.92 15.58
C GLU A 147 -10.86 -4.97 16.36
N HIS A 148 -11.99 -4.74 15.69
CA HIS A 148 -13.30 -4.56 16.34
C HIS A 148 -14.27 -5.72 16.11
N GLY A 149 -14.29 -6.32 14.92
CA GLY A 149 -15.26 -7.33 14.51
C GLY A 149 -15.25 -8.59 15.39
N ARG A 150 -14.11 -8.95 15.99
CA ARG A 150 -14.03 -10.06 16.96
C ARG A 150 -14.72 -9.77 18.29
N ARG A 151 -14.82 -8.51 18.71
CA ARG A 151 -15.51 -8.11 19.95
C ARG A 151 -17.00 -7.98 19.72
N ASP A 152 -17.40 -7.42 18.58
CA ASP A 152 -18.81 -7.14 18.29
C ASP A 152 -19.60 -8.40 17.91
N ALA A 153 -18.94 -9.43 17.39
CA ALA A 153 -19.59 -10.69 17.04
C ALA A 153 -19.64 -11.72 18.18
N GLY A 154 -19.09 -11.40 19.35
CA GLY A 154 -19.11 -12.24 20.56
C GLY A 154 -20.15 -11.80 21.61
N ALA A 155 -20.92 -10.74 21.34
CA ALA A 155 -22.01 -10.24 22.17
C ALA A 155 -23.38 -10.71 21.62
#